data_AF-A0A1H9K7L6-F1
#
_entry.id   AF-A0A1H9K7L6-F1
#
_cell.length_a   1.000
_cell.length_b   1.000
_cell.length_c   1.000
_cell.angle_alpha   90.00
_cell.angle_beta   90.00
_cell.angle_gamma   90.00
#
_symmetry.space_group_name_H-M   'P 1'
#
loop_
_entity.id
_entity.type
_entity.pdbx_description
1 polymer ?
#
loop_
_entity_poly.entity_id
_entity_poly.type
_entity_poly.pdbx_seq_one_letter_code
_entity_poly.pdbx_strand_id
1 'polypeptide(L)'
;MTRTGADVHELGEGTPPVIGEVERIAAHTDPVVRNLRITHCYHLLSQALAARTGGAANWCTFAVWASKQVGQTIRREDLARTVTRLLKSSPEVTAGIGLLVRGLRRGVPREVLDRAHGVVREAVVATARLDDVSAAAARGNLKVFEEVAREFARFLAEFPGGAASGADERRIREFCAPVSRRRGSATSGRPSPATTGR
;
A
#
# COMPACT_ATOMS: atom_id res chain seq x y z
N MET A 1 -18.25 14.06 -33.74
CA MET A 1 -18.39 13.26 -32.52
C MET A 1 -17.01 12.82 -32.05
N THR A 2 -16.38 13.58 -31.17
CA THR A 2 -15.17 13.14 -30.44
C THR A 2 -15.02 14.06 -29.23
N ARG A 3 -15.50 13.60 -28.08
CA ARG A 3 -15.32 14.27 -26.78
C ARG A 3 -14.39 13.37 -25.97
N THR A 4 -13.09 13.56 -26.14
CA THR A 4 -12.05 12.84 -25.39
C THR A 4 -11.06 13.89 -24.91
N GLY A 5 -11.19 14.33 -23.65
CA GLY A 5 -10.26 15.31 -23.09
C GLY A 5 -10.69 16.00 -21.80
N ALA A 6 -11.90 15.77 -21.28
CA ALA A 6 -12.43 16.54 -20.14
C ALA A 6 -12.22 15.92 -18.74
N ASP A 7 -11.80 14.65 -18.61
CA ASP A 7 -11.90 13.94 -17.31
C ASP A 7 -10.59 13.84 -16.49
N VAL A 8 -9.55 14.60 -16.82
CA VAL A 8 -8.26 14.52 -16.09
C VAL A 8 -8.03 15.71 -15.14
N HIS A 9 -8.92 16.72 -15.11
CA HIS A 9 -8.68 17.97 -14.37
C HIS A 9 -9.61 18.33 -13.22
N GLU A 10 -10.37 17.39 -12.66
CA GLU A 10 -11.05 17.57 -11.36
C GLU A 10 -10.42 16.66 -10.28
N LEU A 11 -9.10 16.76 -10.09
CA LEU A 11 -8.55 16.51 -8.77
C LEU A 11 -8.88 17.78 -7.98
N GLY A 12 -9.88 17.70 -7.09
CA GLY A 12 -10.37 18.83 -6.29
C GLY A 12 -9.28 19.47 -5.42
N GLU A 13 -8.44 20.30 -6.04
CA GLU A 13 -7.42 21.10 -5.38
C GLU A 13 -8.13 22.17 -4.56
N GLY A 14 -8.27 21.92 -3.26
CA GLY A 14 -8.77 22.87 -2.28
C GLY A 14 -9.85 22.34 -1.35
N THR A 15 -10.53 21.25 -1.71
CA THR A 15 -11.57 20.67 -0.84
C THR A 15 -11.00 19.49 -0.04
N PRO A 16 -11.11 19.50 1.31
CA PRO A 16 -10.62 18.39 2.12
C PRO A 16 -11.38 17.09 1.77
N PRO A 17 -10.69 15.93 1.73
CA PRO A 17 -11.35 14.66 1.50
C PRO A 17 -12.47 14.38 2.51
N VAL A 18 -13.63 13.97 2.00
CA VAL A 18 -14.79 13.57 2.81
C VAL A 18 -14.86 12.06 2.98
N ILE A 19 -15.64 11.59 3.94
CA ILE A 19 -15.80 10.15 4.25
C ILE A 19 -16.17 9.34 3.00
N GLY A 20 -17.09 9.84 2.17
CA GLY A 20 -17.49 9.15 0.94
C GLY A 20 -16.36 8.98 -0.08
N GLU A 21 -15.36 9.89 -0.11
CA GLU A 21 -14.17 9.71 -0.95
C GLU A 21 -13.25 8.62 -0.39
N VAL A 22 -13.07 8.58 0.94
CA VAL A 22 -12.31 7.50 1.60
C VAL A 22 -12.93 6.13 1.29
N GLU A 23 -14.26 6.02 1.39
CA GLU A 23 -15.00 4.78 1.08
C GLU A 23 -14.86 4.38 -0.39
N ARG A 24 -14.96 5.34 -1.32
CA ARG A 24 -14.76 5.08 -2.77
C ARG A 24 -13.35 4.58 -3.07
N ILE A 25 -12.34 5.19 -2.47
CA ILE A 25 -10.94 4.75 -2.64
C ILE A 25 -10.76 3.34 -2.09
N ALA A 26 -11.28 3.07 -0.89
CA ALA A 26 -11.17 1.77 -0.24
C ALA A 26 -11.82 0.64 -1.07
N ALA A 27 -12.98 0.92 -1.66
CA ALA A 27 -13.71 -0.03 -2.52
C ALA A 27 -13.05 -0.30 -3.89
N HIS A 28 -11.99 0.43 -4.26
CA HIS A 28 -11.35 0.26 -5.56
C HIS A 28 -10.63 -1.09 -5.64
N THR A 29 -10.89 -1.88 -6.69
CA THR A 29 -10.42 -3.28 -6.76
C THR A 29 -8.94 -3.41 -7.09
N ASP A 30 -8.41 -2.58 -7.99
CA ASP A 30 -7.00 -2.60 -8.36
C ASP A 30 -6.13 -2.07 -7.19
N PRO A 31 -5.24 -2.90 -6.61
CA PRO A 31 -4.43 -2.50 -5.46
C PRO A 31 -3.38 -1.43 -5.80
N VAL A 32 -2.89 -1.37 -7.05
CA VAL A 32 -1.92 -0.37 -7.48
C VAL A 32 -2.60 1.00 -7.57
N VAL A 33 -3.72 1.07 -8.30
CA VAL A 33 -4.49 2.32 -8.46
C VAL A 33 -5.06 2.75 -7.10
N ARG A 34 -5.58 1.80 -6.30
CA ARG A 34 -6.05 2.07 -4.95
C ARG A 34 -4.95 2.66 -4.08
N ASN A 35 -3.75 2.09 -4.06
CA ASN A 35 -2.67 2.61 -3.22
C ASN A 35 -2.20 4.01 -3.66
N LEU A 36 -2.20 4.30 -4.97
CA LEU A 36 -1.93 5.65 -5.47
C LEU A 36 -2.97 6.66 -4.96
N ARG A 37 -4.25 6.30 -5.02
CA ARG A 37 -5.34 7.13 -4.49
C ARG A 37 -5.27 7.29 -2.97
N ILE A 38 -4.93 6.24 -2.23
CA ILE A 38 -4.67 6.30 -0.77
C ILE A 38 -3.56 7.29 -0.47
N THR A 39 -2.42 7.19 -1.18
CA THR A 39 -1.28 8.10 -1.02
C THR A 39 -1.69 9.55 -1.26
N HIS A 40 -2.45 9.80 -2.33
CA HIS A 40 -2.93 11.13 -2.66
C HIS A 40 -3.95 11.67 -1.64
N CYS A 41 -4.88 10.83 -1.18
CA CYS A 41 -5.85 11.21 -0.14
C CYS A 41 -5.15 11.60 1.16
N TYR A 42 -4.14 10.84 1.61
CA TYR A 42 -3.33 11.25 2.76
C TYR A 42 -2.62 12.59 2.56
N HIS A 43 -2.16 12.88 1.35
CA HIS A 43 -1.56 14.17 1.04
C HIS A 43 -2.57 15.31 1.18
N LEU A 44 -3.78 15.15 0.64
CA LEU A 44 -4.85 16.14 0.77
C LEU A 44 -5.30 16.33 2.23
N LEU A 45 -5.45 15.23 2.99
CA LEU A 45 -5.75 15.28 4.43
C LEU A 45 -4.63 16.00 5.20
N SER A 46 -3.37 15.72 4.87
CA SER A 46 -2.21 16.37 5.48
C SER A 46 -2.22 17.88 5.24
N GLN A 47 -2.49 18.32 4.02
CA GLN A 47 -2.58 19.74 3.68
C GLN A 47 -3.75 20.43 4.41
N ALA A 48 -4.93 19.82 4.35
CA ALA A 48 -6.12 20.36 5.01
C ALA A 48 -5.96 20.47 6.54
N LEU A 49 -5.27 19.51 7.15
CA LEU A 49 -4.98 19.56 8.59
C LEU A 49 -3.91 20.58 8.92
N ALA A 50 -2.83 20.65 8.14
CA ALA A 50 -1.77 21.66 8.33
C ALA A 50 -2.32 23.09 8.23
N ALA A 51 -3.23 23.34 7.28
CA ALA A 51 -3.91 24.63 7.16
C ALA A 51 -4.71 25.02 8.42
N ARG A 52 -5.14 24.04 9.24
CA ARG A 52 -5.90 24.26 10.47
C ARG A 52 -5.03 24.35 11.71
N THR A 53 -3.88 23.67 11.72
CA THR A 53 -3.01 23.55 12.90
C THR A 53 -1.76 24.43 12.83
N GLY A 54 -1.67 25.33 11.84
CA GLY A 54 -0.54 26.25 11.72
C GLY A 54 0.70 25.68 11.02
N GLY A 55 0.52 24.74 10.08
CA GLY A 55 1.54 24.39 9.09
C GLY A 55 2.54 23.28 9.47
N ALA A 56 2.40 22.62 10.61
CA ALA A 56 3.30 21.55 11.03
C ALA A 56 3.02 20.20 10.33
N ALA A 57 4.07 19.36 10.23
CA ALA A 57 3.93 17.96 9.84
C ALA A 57 2.98 17.24 10.81
N ASN A 58 2.12 16.38 10.27
CA ASN A 58 1.11 15.66 11.02
C ASN A 58 1.11 14.17 10.63
N TRP A 59 0.26 13.37 11.29
CA TRP A 59 0.22 11.93 11.04
C TRP A 59 -0.02 11.58 9.56
N CYS A 60 -0.89 12.32 8.87
CA CYS A 60 -1.15 12.11 7.44
C CYS A 60 0.10 12.39 6.58
N THR A 61 0.98 13.31 7.00
CA THR A 61 2.27 13.55 6.33
C THR A 61 3.14 12.29 6.33
N PHE A 62 3.24 11.60 7.46
CA PHE A 62 4.00 10.34 7.56
C PHE A 62 3.31 9.19 6.84
N ALA A 63 1.97 9.18 6.84
CA ALA A 63 1.18 8.19 6.11
C ALA A 63 1.40 8.26 4.58
N VAL A 64 1.64 9.45 4.02
CA VAL A 64 2.05 9.60 2.61
C VAL A 64 3.33 8.83 2.34
N TRP A 65 4.36 9.00 3.19
CA TRP A 65 5.63 8.28 3.03
C TRP A 65 5.43 6.76 3.18
N ALA A 66 4.73 6.32 4.22
CA ALA A 66 4.47 4.90 4.46
C ALA A 66 3.68 4.25 3.31
N SER A 67 2.65 4.92 2.79
CA SER A 67 1.87 4.42 1.65
C SER A 67 2.66 4.40 0.35
N LYS A 68 3.63 5.30 0.16
CA LYS A 68 4.59 5.21 -0.96
C LYS A 68 5.45 3.95 -0.85
N GLN A 69 5.95 3.63 0.34
CA GLN A 69 6.72 2.39 0.57
C GLN A 69 5.88 1.15 0.25
N VAL A 70 4.64 1.10 0.73
CA VAL A 70 3.71 0.02 0.38
C VAL A 70 3.48 -0.05 -1.13
N GLY A 71 3.33 1.09 -1.80
CA GLY A 71 3.17 1.14 -3.25
C GLY A 71 4.33 0.52 -4.02
N GLN A 72 5.57 0.73 -3.57
CA GLN A 72 6.76 0.10 -4.16
C GLN A 72 6.72 -1.42 -4.01
N THR A 73 6.32 -1.91 -2.84
CA THR A 73 6.14 -3.35 -2.57
C THR A 73 5.01 -3.93 -3.43
N ILE A 74 3.88 -3.24 -3.58
CA ILE A 74 2.77 -3.69 -4.42
C ILE A 74 3.22 -3.88 -5.87
N ARG A 75 3.98 -2.90 -6.40
CA ARG A 75 4.52 -2.92 -7.76
C ARG A 75 5.81 -3.76 -7.91
N ARG A 76 6.25 -4.45 -6.85
CA ARG A 76 7.42 -5.34 -6.81
C ARG A 76 8.75 -4.66 -7.18
N GLU A 77 8.84 -3.36 -6.97
CA GLU A 77 10.05 -2.58 -7.27
C GLU A 77 11.23 -3.01 -6.38
N ASP A 78 10.96 -3.45 -5.15
CA ASP A 78 11.96 -3.96 -4.20
C ASP A 78 12.66 -5.23 -4.70
N LEU A 79 11.91 -6.15 -5.30
CA LEU A 79 12.46 -7.36 -5.89
C LEU A 79 13.37 -7.01 -7.07
N ALA A 80 12.89 -6.18 -7.99
CA ALA A 80 13.66 -5.77 -9.16
C ALA A 80 14.99 -5.14 -8.74
N ARG A 81 14.99 -4.29 -7.70
CA ARG A 81 16.21 -3.70 -7.14
C ARG A 81 17.12 -4.76 -6.50
N THR A 82 16.57 -5.69 -5.74
CA THR A 82 17.34 -6.75 -5.06
C THR A 82 17.96 -7.73 -6.06
N VAL A 83 17.20 -8.21 -7.04
CA VAL A 83 17.68 -9.06 -8.14
C VAL A 83 18.74 -8.33 -8.97
N THR A 84 18.50 -7.07 -9.33
CA THR A 84 19.49 -6.25 -10.05
C THR A 84 20.78 -6.10 -9.25
N ARG A 85 20.69 -5.90 -7.93
CA ARG A 85 21.86 -5.81 -7.05
C ARG A 85 22.63 -7.12 -7.01
N LEU A 86 21.93 -8.24 -6.80
CA LEU A 86 22.53 -9.58 -6.72
C LEU A 86 23.22 -9.99 -8.04
N LEU A 87 22.58 -9.72 -9.19
CA LEU A 87 23.15 -9.97 -10.51
C LEU A 87 24.39 -9.11 -10.78
N LYS A 88 24.39 -7.84 -10.36
CA LYS A 88 25.56 -6.97 -10.47
C LYS A 88 26.71 -7.38 -9.56
N SER A 89 26.43 -8.08 -8.46
CA SER A 89 27.45 -8.52 -7.49
C SER A 89 28.09 -9.89 -7.78
N SER A 90 27.65 -10.65 -8.80
CA SER A 90 28.30 -11.92 -9.18
C SER A 90 28.45 -12.07 -10.70
N PRO A 91 29.69 -11.91 -11.23
CA PRO A 91 30.03 -12.21 -12.62
C PRO A 91 29.73 -13.67 -13.01
N GLU A 92 29.87 -14.61 -12.06
CA GLU A 92 29.72 -16.05 -12.28
C GLU A 92 28.25 -16.44 -12.53
N VAL A 93 27.31 -15.85 -11.78
CA VAL A 93 25.86 -16.07 -11.99
C VAL A 93 25.44 -15.58 -13.38
N THR A 94 25.97 -14.45 -13.82
CA THR A 94 25.69 -13.89 -15.16
C THR A 94 26.23 -14.82 -16.26
N ALA A 95 27.44 -15.36 -16.08
CA ALA A 95 28.03 -16.32 -17.02
C ALA A 95 27.25 -17.66 -17.07
N GLY A 96 26.80 -18.15 -15.91
CA GLY A 96 26.02 -19.40 -15.80
C GLY A 96 24.65 -19.32 -16.48
N ILE A 97 23.95 -18.20 -16.35
CA ILE A 97 22.70 -17.93 -17.09
C ILE A 97 22.97 -17.90 -18.60
N GLY A 98 24.08 -17.28 -19.04
CA GLY A 98 24.49 -17.25 -20.43
C GLY A 98 24.75 -18.63 -21.03
N LEU A 99 25.32 -19.55 -20.25
CA LEU A 99 25.53 -20.95 -20.64
C LEU A 99 24.22 -21.73 -20.77
N LEU A 100 23.27 -21.56 -19.85
CA LEU A 100 21.93 -22.18 -19.93
C LEU A 100 21.15 -21.73 -21.17
N VAL A 101 21.14 -20.42 -21.45
CA VAL A 101 20.50 -19.85 -22.65
C VAL A 101 21.13 -20.39 -23.94
N ARG A 102 22.45 -20.60 -23.96
CA ARG A 102 23.17 -21.17 -25.11
C ARG A 102 22.92 -22.68 -25.26
N GLY A 103 22.82 -23.42 -24.14
CA GLY A 103 22.53 -24.86 -24.13
C GLY A 103 21.11 -25.20 -24.58
N LEU A 104 20.12 -24.37 -24.21
CA LEU A 104 18.74 -24.50 -24.69
C LEU A 104 18.60 -24.38 -26.21
N ARG A 105 19.57 -23.77 -26.90
CA ARG A 105 19.61 -23.70 -28.37
C ARG A 105 20.14 -24.97 -29.04
N ARG A 106 20.67 -25.94 -28.30
CA ARG A 106 21.17 -27.21 -28.83
C ARG A 106 20.82 -28.36 -27.89
N GLY A 107 19.66 -28.99 -28.13
CA GLY A 107 19.29 -30.33 -27.65
C GLY A 107 19.70 -30.66 -26.20
N VAL A 108 18.89 -30.25 -25.24
CA VAL A 108 19.25 -30.27 -23.82
C VAL A 108 19.33 -31.70 -23.24
N PRO A 109 20.45 -32.09 -22.60
CA PRO A 109 20.57 -33.33 -21.84
C PRO A 109 19.64 -33.36 -20.61
N ARG A 110 19.16 -34.55 -20.22
CA ARG A 110 18.20 -34.72 -19.11
C ARG A 110 18.72 -34.18 -17.77
N GLU A 111 20.01 -34.28 -17.47
CA GLU A 111 20.55 -33.73 -16.21
C GLU A 111 20.50 -32.18 -16.16
N VAL A 112 20.58 -31.51 -17.32
CA VAL A 112 20.44 -30.05 -17.43
C VAL A 112 18.99 -29.62 -17.27
N LEU A 113 18.05 -30.43 -17.77
CA LEU A 113 16.60 -30.25 -17.55
C LEU A 113 16.25 -30.35 -16.06
N ASP A 114 16.76 -31.35 -15.34
CA ASP A 114 16.48 -31.52 -13.91
C ASP A 114 17.05 -30.37 -13.07
N ARG A 115 18.25 -29.89 -13.40
CA ARG A 115 18.84 -28.71 -12.75
C ARG A 115 18.06 -27.43 -13.08
N ALA A 116 17.59 -27.28 -14.32
CA ALA A 116 16.74 -26.17 -14.74
C ALA A 116 15.37 -26.21 -14.03
N HIS A 117 14.77 -27.39 -13.84
CA HIS A 117 13.53 -27.55 -13.08
C HIS A 117 13.69 -27.09 -11.62
N GLY A 118 14.82 -27.38 -10.98
CA GLY A 118 15.13 -26.88 -9.63
C GLY A 118 15.16 -25.35 -9.58
N VAL A 119 15.90 -24.71 -10.50
CA VAL A 119 16.01 -23.24 -10.59
C VAL A 119 14.66 -22.59 -10.91
N VAL A 120 13.89 -23.15 -11.84
CA VAL A 120 12.55 -22.65 -12.19
C VAL A 120 11.61 -22.77 -10.99
N ARG A 121 11.64 -23.90 -10.27
CA ARG A 121 10.82 -24.10 -9.06
C ARG A 121 11.17 -23.09 -7.97
N GLU A 122 12.46 -22.86 -7.73
CA GLU A 122 12.91 -21.84 -6.76
C GLU A 122 12.47 -20.44 -7.17
N ALA A 123 12.61 -20.09 -8.45
CA ALA A 123 12.14 -18.81 -8.97
C ALA A 123 10.61 -18.65 -8.79
N VAL A 124 9.83 -19.68 -9.10
CA VAL A 124 8.36 -19.68 -8.90
C VAL A 124 8.01 -19.51 -7.42
N VAL A 125 8.63 -20.26 -6.51
CA VAL A 125 8.41 -20.13 -5.06
C VAL A 125 8.80 -18.72 -4.57
N ALA A 126 9.92 -18.18 -5.04
CA ALA A 126 10.33 -16.83 -4.72
C ALA A 126 9.31 -15.79 -5.22
N THR A 127 8.80 -15.93 -6.44
CA THR A 127 7.74 -15.05 -6.96
C THR A 127 6.43 -15.17 -6.17
N ALA A 128 5.98 -16.39 -5.84
CA ALA A 128 4.77 -16.59 -5.06
C ALA A 128 4.86 -15.95 -3.66
N ARG A 129 6.00 -16.05 -2.98
CA ARG A 129 6.23 -15.37 -1.69
C ARG A 129 6.14 -13.84 -1.81
N LEU A 130 6.53 -13.28 -2.94
CA LEU A 130 6.45 -11.83 -3.17
C LEU A 130 5.02 -11.39 -3.47
N ASP A 131 4.23 -12.23 -4.13
CA ASP A 131 2.79 -12.02 -4.32
C ASP A 131 2.09 -11.98 -2.96
N ASP A 132 2.44 -12.90 -2.05
CA ASP A 132 1.91 -12.92 -0.68
C ASP A 132 2.26 -11.66 0.11
N VAL A 133 3.53 -11.21 0.03
CA VAL A 133 4.00 -9.98 0.70
C VAL A 133 3.32 -8.75 0.12
N SER A 134 3.24 -8.65 -1.21
CA SER A 134 2.55 -7.57 -1.92
C SER A 134 1.07 -7.50 -1.52
N ALA A 135 0.38 -8.64 -1.51
CA ALA A 135 -1.02 -8.73 -1.11
C ALA A 135 -1.21 -8.40 0.37
N ALA A 136 -0.33 -8.86 1.26
CA ALA A 136 -0.37 -8.54 2.68
C ALA A 136 -0.14 -7.04 2.93
N ALA A 137 0.84 -6.42 2.26
CA ALA A 137 1.11 -5.00 2.36
C ALA A 137 -0.08 -4.16 1.85
N ALA A 138 -0.68 -4.56 0.71
CA ALA A 138 -1.87 -3.90 0.17
C ALA A 138 -3.07 -3.97 1.12
N ARG A 139 -3.32 -5.14 1.74
CA ARG A 139 -4.39 -5.31 2.74
C ARG A 139 -4.13 -4.49 4.00
N GLY A 140 -2.90 -4.52 4.51
CA GLY A 140 -2.52 -3.79 5.71
C GLY A 140 -2.68 -2.28 5.54
N ASN A 141 -2.19 -1.73 4.43
CA ASN A 141 -2.32 -0.30 4.16
C ASN A 141 -3.78 0.11 3.92
N LEU A 142 -4.57 -0.72 3.23
CA LEU A 142 -6.01 -0.49 3.06
C LEU A 142 -6.72 -0.42 4.42
N LYS A 143 -6.48 -1.39 5.31
CA LYS A 143 -7.11 -1.45 6.63
C LYS A 143 -6.83 -0.19 7.45
N VAL A 144 -5.57 0.23 7.51
CA VAL A 144 -5.18 1.45 8.22
C VAL A 144 -5.81 2.69 7.58
N PHE A 145 -5.86 2.75 6.25
CA PHE A 145 -6.51 3.84 5.53
C PHE A 145 -8.00 3.96 5.85
N GLU A 146 -8.75 2.87 5.74
CA GLU A 146 -10.19 2.84 6.03
C GLU A 146 -10.53 3.36 7.43
N GLU A 147 -9.72 2.99 8.42
CA GLU A 147 -9.96 3.39 9.81
C GLU A 147 -9.50 4.83 10.06
N VAL A 148 -8.25 5.14 9.72
CA VAL A 148 -7.61 6.38 10.15
C VAL A 148 -8.00 7.55 9.24
N ALA A 149 -7.99 7.36 7.91
CA ALA A 149 -8.36 8.44 6.99
C ALA A 149 -9.82 8.86 7.15
N ARG A 150 -10.71 7.91 7.50
CA ARG A 150 -12.11 8.21 7.83
C ARG A 150 -12.23 9.15 9.02
N GLU A 151 -11.51 8.91 10.10
CA GLU A 151 -11.58 9.77 11.28
C GLU A 151 -10.99 11.16 10.99
N PHE A 152 -9.93 11.26 10.19
CA PHE A 152 -9.42 12.56 9.72
C PHE A 152 -10.44 13.29 8.84
N ALA A 153 -11.08 12.61 7.87
CA ALA A 153 -12.11 13.22 7.04
C ALA A 153 -13.31 13.70 7.87
N ARG A 154 -13.72 12.90 8.88
CA ARG A 154 -14.79 13.26 9.81
C ARG A 154 -14.41 14.47 10.67
N PHE A 155 -13.20 14.48 11.23
CA PHE A 155 -12.67 15.62 11.97
C PHE A 155 -12.66 16.88 11.10
N LEU A 156 -12.23 16.73 9.85
CA LEU A 156 -12.15 17.86 8.94
C LEU A 156 -13.53 18.42 8.56
N ALA A 157 -14.57 17.58 8.55
CA ALA A 157 -15.94 18.02 8.33
C ALA A 157 -16.57 18.69 9.57
N GLU A 158 -16.30 18.17 10.77
CA GLU A 158 -16.87 18.67 12.03
C GLU A 158 -16.27 20.01 12.47
N PHE A 159 -15.00 20.26 12.16
CA PHE A 159 -14.26 21.45 12.60
C PHE A 159 -13.81 22.33 11.42
N PRO A 160 -14.72 22.89 10.60
CA PRO A 160 -14.35 23.81 9.53
C PRO A 160 -13.57 24.99 10.12
N GLY A 161 -12.43 25.33 9.52
CA GLY A 161 -11.40 26.19 10.14
C GLY A 161 -11.89 27.55 10.64
N GLY A 162 -11.21 28.07 11.67
CA GLY A 162 -11.44 29.37 12.33
C GLY A 162 -10.43 29.55 13.49
N ALA A 163 -10.32 30.75 14.06
CA ALA A 163 -9.46 30.97 15.23
C ALA A 163 -9.93 30.08 16.39
N ALA A 164 -9.06 29.17 16.86
CA ALA A 164 -9.38 28.23 17.91
C ALA A 164 -9.81 28.98 19.19
N SER A 165 -11.08 28.85 19.55
CA SER A 165 -11.64 29.30 20.81
C SER A 165 -11.47 28.22 21.88
N GLY A 166 -11.52 28.58 23.16
CA GLY A 166 -11.55 27.57 24.24
C GLY A 166 -12.76 26.62 24.17
N ALA A 167 -13.81 26.97 23.41
CA ALA A 167 -14.93 26.07 23.12
C ALA A 167 -14.56 24.99 22.08
N ASP A 168 -13.60 25.26 21.18
CA ASP A 168 -13.11 24.30 20.19
C ASP A 168 -12.28 23.20 20.84
N GLU A 169 -11.45 23.54 21.83
CA GLU A 169 -10.64 22.54 22.56
C GLU A 169 -11.49 21.49 23.28
N ARG A 170 -12.61 21.92 23.90
CA ARG A 170 -13.54 21.00 24.56
C ARG A 170 -14.24 20.10 23.55
N ARG A 171 -14.74 20.66 22.44
CA ARG A 171 -15.38 19.87 21.37
C ARG A 171 -14.41 18.89 20.72
N ILE A 172 -13.15 19.28 20.48
CA ILE A 172 -12.10 18.40 19.97
C ILE A 172 -11.84 17.26 20.95
N ARG A 173 -11.78 17.54 22.26
CA ARG A 173 -11.60 16.51 23.30
C ARG A 173 -12.75 15.51 23.29
N GLU A 174 -14.00 15.99 23.19
CA GLU A 174 -15.19 15.16 23.10
C GLU A 174 -15.20 14.31 21.83
N PHE A 175 -14.79 14.88 20.70
CA PHE A 175 -14.63 14.17 19.43
C PHE A 175 -13.59 13.04 19.51
N CYS A 176 -12.45 13.28 20.17
CA CYS A 176 -11.36 12.31 20.28
C CYS A 176 -11.63 11.21 21.32
N ALA A 177 -12.46 11.46 22.34
CA ALA A 177 -12.67 10.54 23.46
C ALA A 177 -13.19 9.13 23.07
N PRO A 178 -14.05 8.96 22.05
CA PRO A 178 -14.40 7.64 21.51
C PRO A 178 -13.25 6.96 20.74
N VAL A 179 -12.45 7.74 19.99
CA VAL A 179 -11.33 7.22 19.18
C VAL A 179 -10.27 6.60 20.09
N SER A 180 -9.94 7.24 21.21
CA SER A 180 -8.99 6.72 22.21
C SER A 180 -9.45 5.44 22.91
N ARG A 181 -10.74 5.09 22.80
CA ARG A 181 -11.35 3.92 23.45
C ARG A 181 -11.65 2.76 22.49
N ARG A 182 -11.49 2.95 21.17
CA ARG A 182 -11.67 1.87 20.19
C ARG A 182 -10.51 0.87 20.27
N ARG A 183 -10.81 -0.38 20.63
CA ARG A 183 -9.91 -1.52 20.36
C ARG A 183 -10.02 -1.87 18.88
N GLY A 184 -8.88 -2.07 18.22
CA GLY A 184 -8.85 -2.53 16.82
C GLY A 184 -9.65 -3.82 16.66
N SER A 185 -10.47 -3.89 15.62
CA SER A 185 -11.26 -5.09 15.31
C SER A 185 -10.30 -6.21 14.93
N ALA A 186 -9.95 -7.08 15.88
CA ALA A 186 -9.12 -8.24 15.64
C ALA A 186 -9.92 -9.31 14.87
N THR A 187 -10.12 -9.13 13.58
CA THR A 187 -10.54 -10.20 12.66
C THR A 187 -9.30 -10.88 12.08
N SER A 188 -8.49 -11.47 12.96
CA SER A 188 -7.44 -12.42 12.58
C SER A 188 -8.00 -13.83 12.79
N GLY A 189 -8.63 -14.39 11.75
CA GLY A 189 -9.03 -15.79 11.71
C GLY A 189 -7.80 -16.69 11.77
N ARG A 190 -7.48 -17.18 12.96
CA ARG A 190 -6.57 -18.32 13.14
C ARG A 190 -7.45 -19.57 13.15
N PRO A 191 -7.29 -20.54 12.23
CA PRO A 191 -8.04 -21.78 12.30
C PRO A 191 -7.62 -22.52 13.58
N SER A 192 -8.62 -22.94 14.35
CA SER A 192 -8.45 -23.75 15.55
C SER A 192 -7.79 -25.08 15.17
N PRO A 193 -6.76 -25.57 15.90
CA PRO A 193 -6.21 -26.89 15.63
C PRO A 193 -7.29 -27.93 15.93
N ALA A 194 -7.64 -28.72 14.90
CA ALA A 194 -8.54 -29.84 15.05
C ALA A 194 -7.95 -30.84 16.06
N THR A 195 -8.74 -31.14 17.08
CA THR A 195 -8.50 -32.23 18.02
C THR A 195 -8.50 -33.55 17.26
N THR A 196 -7.32 -34.13 17.01
CA THR A 196 -7.21 -35.50 16.51
C THR A 196 -7.52 -36.45 17.66
N GLY A 197 -8.76 -36.96 17.68
CA GLY A 197 -9.17 -38.04 18.55
C GLY A 197 -9.59 -39.24 17.72
N ARG A 198 -8.68 -40.22 17.60
CA ARG A 198 -8.93 -41.66 17.67
C ARG A 198 -7.62 -42.43 17.52
#